data_AF-A0A059WI75-F1
#
_entry.id   AF-A0A059WI75-F1
#
_cell.length_a   1.000
_cell.length_b   1.000
_cell.length_c   1.000
_cell.angle_alpha   90.00
_cell.angle_beta   90.00
_cell.angle_gamma   90.00
#
_symmetry.space_group_name_H-M   'P 1'
#
loop_
_entity.id
_entity.type
_entity.pdbx_description
1 polymer ?
#
loop_
_entity_poly.entity_id
_entity_poly.type
_entity_poly.pdbx_seq_one_letter_code
_entity_poly.pdbx_strand_id
1 'polypeptide(L)'
;VPQTAPFLYGGTFTQNSTAVALPYPPKWKAFWPNPDNTGTDTRKQICWVSRIGGSPVPGCEVEVQNRASRGPWDYDFRTNQPSMTTKGNNAVSGESWAFPLFGSEQYRPVSPTREYNFPWTNQWNNEKASQTVFASPTRNDIDAATANLFVMHNRMHDFAYWLGFTEDNYNMQDSNFGNRAGGGTASGVTGSEGDPEIGNAQAGGGDGGNPDFLGRNNANQFTANDGVPTITNMYLWQPIPNS
;
A
#
# COMPACT_ATOMS: atom_id res chain seq x y z
N VAL A 1 -27.01 15.81 -12.75
CA VAL A 1 -25.86 16.73 -12.92
C VAL A 1 -25.03 16.15 -14.05
N PRO A 2 -24.75 16.88 -15.15
CA PRO A 2 -24.01 16.30 -16.27
C PRO A 2 -22.60 15.95 -15.77
N GLN A 3 -22.18 14.70 -15.95
CA GLN A 3 -20.83 14.24 -15.69
C GLN A 3 -19.88 15.04 -16.61
N THR A 4 -19.13 15.98 -16.04
CA THR A 4 -18.04 16.63 -16.76
C THR A 4 -16.99 15.55 -17.02
N ALA A 5 -16.65 15.32 -18.29
CA ALA A 5 -15.59 14.39 -18.66
C ALA A 5 -14.28 14.77 -17.93
N PRO A 6 -13.46 13.79 -17.49
CA PRO A 6 -12.22 14.09 -16.79
C PRO A 6 -11.35 14.99 -17.66
N PHE A 7 -10.87 16.10 -17.07
CA PHE A 7 -10.10 17.10 -17.77
C PHE A 7 -8.88 16.46 -18.44
N LEU A 8 -8.78 16.63 -19.76
CA LEU A 8 -7.60 16.24 -20.53
C LEU A 8 -6.43 17.11 -20.09
N TYR A 9 -5.53 16.54 -19.28
CA TYR A 9 -4.23 17.14 -19.01
C TYR A 9 -3.45 17.29 -20.33
N GLY A 10 -3.16 18.54 -20.72
CA GLY A 10 -2.41 18.92 -21.92
C GLY A 10 -0.89 18.87 -21.78
N GLY A 11 -0.36 18.11 -20.82
CA GLY A 11 1.09 17.89 -20.69
C GLY A 11 1.50 16.49 -21.15
N THR A 12 2.63 16.40 -21.83
CA THR A 12 3.28 15.13 -22.16
C THR A 12 4.01 14.58 -20.94
N PHE A 13 3.48 13.50 -20.36
CA PHE A 13 4.23 12.68 -19.40
C PHE A 13 5.04 11.63 -20.16
N THR A 14 6.36 11.74 -20.14
CA THR A 14 7.27 10.76 -20.75
C THR A 14 7.75 9.81 -19.66
N GLN A 15 7.28 8.56 -19.70
CA GLN A 15 7.79 7.50 -18.84
C GLN A 15 9.07 6.95 -19.45
N ASN A 16 10.22 7.23 -18.81
CA ASN A 16 11.49 6.71 -19.25
C ASN A 16 11.72 5.31 -18.65
N SER A 17 11.83 4.29 -19.51
CA SER A 17 12.14 2.91 -19.11
C SER A 17 13.64 2.59 -19.07
N THR A 18 14.51 3.60 -19.22
CA THR A 18 15.96 3.39 -19.06
C THR A 18 16.31 3.31 -17.57
N ALA A 19 17.02 2.24 -17.20
CA ALA A 19 17.52 2.04 -15.85
C ALA A 19 18.46 3.19 -15.49
N VAL A 20 18.02 4.10 -14.62
CA VAL A 20 18.95 4.92 -13.82
C VAL A 20 19.66 3.96 -12.85
N ALA A 21 20.76 4.38 -12.21
CA ALA A 21 21.65 3.55 -11.36
C ALA A 21 21.00 2.81 -10.16
N LEU A 22 19.67 2.74 -10.07
CA LEU A 22 18.89 2.05 -9.06
C LEU A 22 18.13 0.86 -9.67
N PRO A 23 17.94 -0.23 -8.92
CA PRO A 23 17.22 -1.41 -9.39
C PRO A 23 15.85 -1.07 -9.98
N TYR A 24 15.57 -1.54 -11.20
CA TYR A 24 14.31 -1.33 -11.90
C TYR A 24 13.98 -2.56 -12.77
N PRO A 25 12.70 -3.00 -12.82
CA PRO A 25 11.56 -2.41 -12.15
C PRO A 25 11.40 -2.94 -10.72
N PRO A 26 10.73 -2.20 -9.82
CA PRO A 26 10.31 -2.78 -8.57
C PRO A 26 9.31 -3.92 -8.81
N LYS A 27 9.35 -4.90 -7.91
CA LYS A 27 8.50 -6.09 -7.93
C LYS A 27 7.93 -6.35 -6.55
N TRP A 28 6.69 -6.82 -6.48
CA TRP A 28 6.00 -7.17 -5.24
C TRP A 28 5.40 -8.57 -5.35
N LYS A 29 5.57 -9.40 -4.32
CA LYS A 29 4.89 -10.70 -4.22
C LYS A 29 3.64 -10.54 -3.34
N ALA A 30 2.47 -10.51 -3.96
CA ALA A 30 1.19 -10.26 -3.28
C ALA A 30 0.04 -11.09 -3.85
N PHE A 31 -1.03 -11.26 -3.07
CA PHE A 31 -2.25 -11.95 -3.49
C PHE A 31 -2.98 -11.08 -4.51
N TRP A 32 -3.04 -11.54 -5.76
CA TRP A 32 -3.70 -10.78 -6.84
C TRP A 32 -5.22 -10.97 -6.83
N PRO A 33 -5.74 -12.21 -6.88
CA PRO A 33 -7.04 -12.54 -6.31
C PRO A 33 -6.93 -12.68 -4.78
N ASN A 34 -8.06 -12.77 -4.10
CA ASN A 34 -8.08 -13.14 -2.69
C ASN A 34 -7.36 -14.49 -2.47
N PRO A 35 -6.66 -14.67 -1.32
CA PRO A 35 -6.09 -15.97 -0.97
C PRO A 35 -7.16 -17.05 -0.97
N ASP A 36 -6.80 -18.25 -1.39
CA ASP A 36 -7.68 -19.41 -1.30
C ASP A 36 -7.76 -19.94 0.15
N ASN A 37 -8.69 -20.86 0.40
CA ASN A 37 -8.86 -21.48 1.71
C ASN A 37 -7.95 -22.70 1.93
N THR A 38 -7.00 -22.96 1.03
CA THR A 38 -6.11 -24.13 1.12
C THR A 38 -4.87 -23.84 1.97
N GLY A 39 -4.60 -22.56 2.23
CA GLY A 39 -3.42 -22.12 2.98
C GLY A 39 -2.13 -22.19 2.18
N THR A 40 -2.22 -22.35 0.85
CA THR A 40 -1.08 -22.35 -0.05
C THR A 40 -0.72 -20.93 -0.51
N ASP A 41 0.56 -20.70 -0.79
CA ASP A 41 1.04 -19.41 -1.28
C ASP A 41 0.64 -19.23 -2.76
N THR A 42 -0.48 -18.56 -2.98
CA THR A 42 -1.02 -18.24 -4.32
C THR A 42 -0.67 -16.84 -4.78
N ARG A 43 0.27 -16.16 -4.09
CA ARG A 43 0.69 -14.80 -4.44
C ARG A 43 1.34 -14.78 -5.83
N LYS A 44 1.06 -13.71 -6.58
CA LYS A 44 1.68 -13.45 -7.88
C LYS A 44 2.83 -12.47 -7.76
N GLN A 45 3.83 -12.62 -8.60
CA GLN A 45 4.87 -11.62 -8.77
C GLN A 45 4.37 -10.49 -9.67
N ILE A 46 4.12 -9.36 -9.04
CA ILE A 46 3.63 -8.13 -9.66
C ILE A 46 4.84 -7.24 -9.94
N CYS A 47 4.93 -6.67 -11.13
CA CYS A 47 6.01 -5.75 -11.48
C CYS A 47 5.43 -4.45 -11.98
N TRP A 48 6.18 -3.37 -11.77
CA TRP A 48 5.81 -2.09 -12.36
C TRP A 48 5.66 -2.20 -13.88
N VAL A 49 6.68 -2.69 -14.59
CA VAL A 49 6.61 -3.02 -16.03
C VAL A 49 6.93 -4.50 -16.28
N SER A 50 6.33 -5.10 -17.30
CA SER A 50 6.66 -6.48 -17.72
C SER A 50 7.83 -6.56 -18.71
N ARG A 51 8.27 -5.43 -19.27
CA ARG A 51 9.37 -5.38 -20.25
C ARG A 51 10.30 -4.18 -20.04
N ILE A 52 11.60 -4.39 -20.27
CA ILE A 52 12.62 -3.33 -20.30
C ILE A 52 13.43 -3.46 -21.59
N GLY A 53 13.47 -2.40 -22.40
CA GLY A 53 14.22 -2.41 -23.67
C GLY A 53 13.77 -3.53 -24.63
N GLY A 54 12.48 -3.90 -24.59
CA GLY A 54 11.92 -5.00 -25.38
C GLY A 54 12.03 -6.39 -24.73
N SER A 55 12.92 -6.57 -23.75
CA SER A 55 13.13 -7.85 -23.05
C SER A 55 12.13 -8.05 -21.91
N PRO A 56 11.58 -9.26 -21.71
CA PRO A 56 10.68 -9.55 -20.60
C PRO A 56 11.40 -9.47 -19.25
N VAL A 57 10.73 -8.92 -18.25
CA VAL A 57 11.19 -8.88 -16.87
C VAL A 57 11.06 -10.28 -16.27
N PRO A 58 12.16 -10.90 -15.77
CA PRO A 58 12.12 -12.26 -15.24
C PRO A 58 11.11 -12.45 -14.10
N GLY A 59 10.29 -13.49 -14.23
CA GLY A 59 9.26 -13.88 -13.27
C GLY A 59 8.07 -12.94 -13.18
N CYS A 60 7.93 -11.95 -14.07
CA CYS A 60 6.79 -11.04 -14.02
C CYS A 60 5.50 -11.74 -14.43
N GLU A 61 4.51 -11.77 -13.53
CA GLU A 61 3.20 -12.38 -13.78
C GLU A 61 2.12 -11.33 -14.06
N VAL A 62 2.25 -10.12 -13.49
CA VAL A 62 1.29 -9.03 -13.63
C VAL A 62 2.02 -7.71 -13.77
N GLU A 63 1.68 -6.95 -14.82
CA GLU A 63 2.11 -5.56 -15.01
C GLU A 63 1.08 -4.60 -14.41
N VAL A 64 1.54 -3.57 -13.69
CA VAL A 64 0.66 -2.59 -13.03
C VAL A 64 0.91 -1.14 -13.43
N GLN A 65 1.93 -0.85 -14.24
CA GLN A 65 2.17 0.50 -14.75
C GLN A 65 0.91 1.03 -15.44
N ASN A 66 0.49 2.21 -15.01
CA ASN A 66 -0.64 2.92 -15.59
C ASN A 66 -0.43 4.44 -15.40
N ARG A 67 -1.46 5.26 -15.69
CA ARG A 67 -1.38 6.72 -15.56
C ARG A 67 -1.94 7.28 -14.24
N ALA A 68 -2.70 6.50 -13.49
CA ALA A 68 -3.20 6.91 -12.17
C ALA A 68 -2.04 7.09 -11.19
N SER A 69 -1.05 6.20 -11.26
CA SER A 69 0.25 6.37 -10.60
C SER A 69 1.29 6.94 -11.57
N ARG A 70 1.85 8.11 -11.29
CA ARG A 70 2.84 8.79 -12.15
C ARG A 70 4.25 8.18 -12.11
N GLY A 71 4.41 7.03 -11.47
CA GLY A 71 5.66 6.33 -11.30
C GLY A 71 5.45 5.12 -10.42
N PRO A 72 6.50 4.30 -10.23
CA PRO A 72 6.37 3.09 -9.46
C PRO A 72 5.83 3.33 -8.06
N TRP A 73 5.02 2.41 -7.55
CA TRP A 73 4.34 2.59 -6.27
C TRP A 73 5.29 2.84 -5.09
N ASP A 74 6.53 2.34 -5.14
CA ASP A 74 7.57 2.58 -4.11
C ASP A 74 8.44 3.83 -4.39
N TYR A 75 7.98 4.74 -5.25
CA TYR A 75 8.69 5.97 -5.58
C TYR A 75 8.19 7.15 -4.73
N ASP A 76 9.12 7.91 -4.16
CA ASP A 76 8.85 9.13 -3.39
C ASP A 76 9.17 10.35 -4.27
N PHE A 77 8.13 11.07 -4.70
CA PHE A 77 8.26 12.21 -5.61
C PHE A 77 8.76 13.48 -4.91
N ARG A 78 8.66 13.57 -3.58
CA ARG A 78 9.19 14.72 -2.82
C ARG A 78 10.71 14.67 -2.72
N THR A 79 11.26 13.47 -2.54
CA THR A 79 12.72 13.25 -2.53
C THR A 79 13.28 12.89 -3.90
N ASN A 80 12.41 12.58 -4.87
CA ASN A 80 12.76 12.14 -6.22
C ASN A 80 13.65 10.87 -6.21
N GLN A 81 13.36 9.95 -5.30
CA GLN A 81 14.08 8.68 -5.12
C GLN A 81 13.12 7.53 -4.83
N PRO A 82 13.46 6.28 -5.16
CA PRO A 82 12.77 5.12 -4.61
C PRO A 82 12.90 5.07 -3.09
N SER A 83 11.82 4.71 -2.40
CA SER A 83 11.79 4.61 -0.94
C SER A 83 12.48 3.35 -0.41
N MET A 84 12.70 2.34 -1.28
CA MET A 84 13.24 1.02 -0.93
C MET A 84 12.41 0.27 0.13
N THR A 85 11.16 0.67 0.35
CA THR A 85 10.25 0.09 1.35
C THR A 85 8.80 0.22 0.88
N THR A 86 7.84 -0.19 1.71
CA THR A 86 6.39 -0.08 1.46
C THR A 86 5.87 1.35 1.69
N LYS A 87 6.49 2.31 1.00
CA LYS A 87 6.14 3.74 0.98
C LYS A 87 6.21 4.27 -0.45
N GLY A 88 5.23 5.06 -0.86
CA GLY A 88 5.36 5.94 -2.01
C GLY A 88 4.24 6.96 -2.04
N ASN A 89 3.88 7.42 -3.24
CA ASN A 89 2.95 8.53 -3.39
C ASN A 89 1.56 8.24 -2.84
N ASN A 90 0.98 7.09 -3.15
CA ASN A 90 -0.45 6.85 -2.88
C ASN A 90 -0.69 6.19 -1.52
N ALA A 91 0.30 5.46 -1.02
CA ALA A 91 0.15 4.66 0.19
C ALA A 91 1.46 4.56 0.98
N VAL A 92 1.30 4.34 2.27
CA VAL A 92 2.34 3.99 3.23
C VAL A 92 1.83 2.84 4.06
N SER A 93 2.45 1.67 3.99
CA SER A 93 2.00 0.51 4.77
C SER A 93 3.10 0.03 5.70
N GLY A 94 2.74 -0.29 6.95
CA GLY A 94 3.65 -0.76 8.00
C GLY A 94 2.96 -1.62 9.03
N GLU A 95 3.74 -2.23 9.89
CA GLU A 95 3.31 -3.04 11.03
C GLU A 95 2.75 -2.17 12.18
N SER A 96 1.76 -2.69 12.92
CA SER A 96 1.12 -2.00 14.07
C SER A 96 0.58 -2.94 15.15
N TRP A 97 1.38 -3.92 15.59
CA TRP A 97 1.02 -4.98 16.52
C TRP A 97 0.56 -4.50 17.89
N ALA A 98 1.08 -3.38 18.37
CA ALA A 98 0.76 -2.86 19.71
C ALA A 98 -0.41 -1.86 19.74
N PHE A 99 -0.83 -1.31 18.59
CA PHE A 99 -1.86 -0.26 18.57
C PHE A 99 -2.91 -0.50 17.48
N PRO A 100 -4.19 -0.68 17.85
CA PRO A 100 -5.25 -1.02 16.90
C PRO A 100 -5.89 0.19 16.20
N LEU A 101 -5.59 1.43 16.62
CA LEU A 101 -6.36 2.63 16.26
C LEU A 101 -5.53 3.78 15.69
N PHE A 102 -4.43 4.17 16.35
CA PHE A 102 -3.53 5.24 15.90
C PHE A 102 -2.08 4.75 15.96
N GLY A 103 -1.38 4.85 14.83
CA GLY A 103 -0.17 4.08 14.55
C GLY A 103 0.92 4.18 15.61
N SER A 104 1.36 3.02 16.08
CA SER A 104 2.64 2.86 16.75
C SER A 104 3.18 1.45 16.45
N GLU A 105 4.17 1.44 15.56
CA GLU A 105 5.47 0.73 15.60
C GLU A 105 6.20 0.91 14.26
N GLN A 106 5.49 1.30 13.18
CA GLN A 106 5.99 1.78 11.87
C GLN A 106 7.17 0.98 11.28
N TYR A 107 7.32 -0.29 11.68
CA TYR A 107 8.23 -1.18 11.00
C TYR A 107 7.72 -1.42 9.58
N ARG A 108 8.62 -1.27 8.61
CA ARG A 108 8.35 -1.53 7.20
C ARG A 108 9.49 -2.37 6.65
N PRO A 109 9.19 -3.42 5.88
CA PRO A 109 10.25 -4.23 5.30
C PRO A 109 11.01 -3.41 4.26
N VAL A 110 12.33 -3.57 4.21
CA VAL A 110 13.23 -2.84 3.31
C VAL A 110 13.77 -3.81 2.26
N SER A 111 13.82 -3.36 1.01
CA SER A 111 14.43 -4.10 -0.10
C SER A 111 15.30 -3.16 -0.94
N PRO A 112 16.63 -3.19 -0.78
CA PRO A 112 17.55 -2.37 -1.59
C PRO A 112 17.49 -2.70 -3.08
N THR A 113 17.07 -3.93 -3.43
CA THR A 113 16.86 -4.38 -4.81
C THR A 113 15.49 -4.03 -5.35
N ARG A 114 14.60 -3.48 -4.51
CA ARG A 114 13.18 -3.20 -4.82
C ARG A 114 12.41 -4.44 -5.26
N GLU A 115 12.87 -5.60 -4.81
CA GLU A 115 12.15 -6.87 -4.92
C GLU A 115 11.54 -7.18 -3.54
N TYR A 116 10.26 -6.83 -3.38
CA TYR A 116 9.48 -7.05 -2.16
C TYR A 116 8.85 -8.46 -2.21
N ASN A 117 9.72 -9.47 -2.23
CA ASN A 117 9.37 -10.89 -2.27
C ASN A 117 9.71 -11.56 -0.94
N PHE A 118 8.90 -11.29 0.07
CA PHE A 118 9.10 -11.84 1.41
C PHE A 118 8.42 -13.21 1.55
N PRO A 119 9.04 -14.16 2.28
CA PRO A 119 8.42 -15.44 2.58
C PRO A 119 7.05 -15.25 3.24
N TRP A 120 6.10 -16.12 2.88
CA TRP A 120 4.81 -16.23 3.53
C TRP A 120 4.57 -17.70 3.84
N THR A 121 4.35 -17.98 5.11
CA THR A 121 4.27 -19.35 5.63
C THR A 121 2.87 -19.69 6.15
N ASN A 122 1.94 -18.74 6.07
CA ASN A 122 0.61 -18.84 6.68
C ASN A 122 0.70 -19.13 8.18
N GLN A 123 1.66 -18.49 8.85
CA GLN A 123 2.08 -18.85 10.21
C GLN A 123 0.93 -18.72 11.21
N TRP A 124 0.17 -17.63 11.15
CA TRP A 124 -0.96 -17.39 12.04
C TRP A 124 -1.96 -18.55 12.04
N ASN A 125 -2.29 -19.06 10.86
CA ASN A 125 -3.20 -20.19 10.70
C ASN A 125 -2.56 -21.51 11.15
N ASN A 126 -1.32 -21.78 10.73
CA ASN A 126 -0.61 -23.03 11.03
C ASN A 126 -0.32 -23.20 12.53
N GLU A 127 -0.06 -22.10 13.22
CA GLU A 127 0.18 -22.05 14.66
C GLU A 127 -1.10 -21.78 15.48
N LYS A 128 -2.28 -21.91 14.84
CA LYS A 128 -3.60 -21.83 15.49
C LYS A 128 -3.80 -20.55 16.31
N ALA A 129 -3.50 -19.40 15.70
CA ALA A 129 -3.60 -18.08 16.34
C ALA A 129 -2.75 -17.94 17.62
N SER A 130 -1.64 -18.68 17.72
CA SER A 130 -0.72 -18.56 18.84
C SER A 130 -0.04 -17.20 18.86
N GLN A 131 0.00 -16.55 20.03
CA GLN A 131 0.73 -15.28 20.22
C GLN A 131 2.24 -15.44 20.10
N THR A 132 2.78 -16.65 20.21
CA THR A 132 4.24 -16.88 20.11
C THR A 132 4.81 -16.55 18.74
N VAL A 133 3.97 -16.50 17.70
CA VAL A 133 4.36 -16.21 16.31
C VAL A 133 4.96 -14.81 16.12
N PHE A 134 4.61 -13.84 16.95
CA PHE A 134 5.17 -12.49 16.89
C PHE A 134 6.66 -12.44 17.24
N ALA A 135 7.14 -13.39 18.05
CA ALA A 135 8.55 -13.56 18.39
C ALA A 135 9.29 -14.57 17.51
N SER A 136 8.60 -15.19 16.55
CA SER A 136 9.21 -16.17 15.65
C SER A 136 10.14 -15.51 14.61
N PRO A 137 11.04 -16.25 13.96
CA PRO A 137 11.90 -15.71 12.90
C PRO A 137 11.14 -15.05 11.74
N THR A 138 9.98 -15.59 11.37
CA THR A 138 9.10 -15.05 10.32
C THR A 138 8.19 -13.93 10.81
N ARG A 139 8.15 -13.66 12.13
CA ARG A 139 7.40 -12.56 12.73
C ARG A 139 5.95 -12.51 12.23
N ASN A 140 5.26 -13.65 12.27
CA ASN A 140 3.89 -13.77 11.78
C ASN A 140 3.69 -13.34 10.32
N ASP A 141 4.67 -13.59 9.44
CA ASP A 141 4.66 -13.19 8.03
C ASP A 141 4.47 -11.68 7.80
N ILE A 142 4.90 -10.83 8.75
CA ILE A 142 4.60 -9.39 8.72
C ILE A 142 5.17 -8.66 7.51
N ASP A 143 6.35 -9.04 7.02
CA ASP A 143 6.96 -8.42 5.84
C ASP A 143 6.09 -8.67 4.60
N ALA A 144 5.63 -9.92 4.43
CA ALA A 144 4.73 -10.31 3.36
C ALA A 144 3.35 -9.65 3.51
N ALA A 145 2.81 -9.56 4.73
CA ALA A 145 1.53 -8.91 5.00
C ALA A 145 1.58 -7.40 4.68
N THR A 146 2.67 -6.73 5.06
CA THR A 146 2.87 -5.30 4.82
C THR A 146 3.03 -5.01 3.32
N ALA A 147 3.84 -5.82 2.62
CA ALA A 147 3.99 -5.71 1.16
C ALA A 147 2.68 -5.98 0.43
N ASN A 148 1.89 -6.96 0.88
CA ASN A 148 0.58 -7.26 0.31
C ASN A 148 -0.40 -6.09 0.49
N LEU A 149 -0.49 -5.53 1.70
CA LEU A 149 -1.35 -4.39 2.01
C LEU A 149 -1.00 -3.18 1.14
N PHE A 150 0.30 -2.89 1.03
CA PHE A 150 0.81 -1.82 0.19
C PHE A 150 0.37 -1.97 -1.28
N VAL A 151 0.45 -3.17 -1.83
CA VAL A 151 -0.02 -3.45 -3.19
C VAL A 151 -1.54 -3.27 -3.29
N MET A 152 -2.32 -3.74 -2.31
CA MET A 152 -3.78 -3.59 -2.36
C MET A 152 -4.22 -2.13 -2.31
N HIS A 153 -3.60 -1.29 -1.47
CA HIS A 153 -3.93 0.14 -1.43
C HIS A 153 -3.58 0.86 -2.72
N ASN A 154 -2.40 0.60 -3.29
CA ASN A 154 -2.04 1.20 -4.58
C ASN A 154 -2.96 0.73 -5.72
N ARG A 155 -3.38 -0.54 -5.73
CA ARG A 155 -4.38 -1.02 -6.69
C ARG A 155 -5.73 -0.33 -6.51
N MET A 156 -6.17 -0.13 -5.28
CA MET A 156 -7.42 0.56 -4.98
C MET A 156 -7.35 2.04 -5.37
N HIS A 157 -6.24 2.71 -5.08
CA HIS A 157 -5.95 4.06 -5.58
C HIS A 157 -6.06 4.12 -7.10
N ASP A 158 -5.30 3.28 -7.80
CA ASP A 158 -5.25 3.33 -9.26
C ASP A 158 -6.61 3.04 -9.88
N PHE A 159 -7.35 2.06 -9.34
CA PHE A 159 -8.71 1.77 -9.75
C PHE A 159 -9.66 2.95 -9.53
N ALA A 160 -9.67 3.53 -8.31
CA ALA A 160 -10.55 4.64 -7.95
C ALA A 160 -10.23 5.92 -8.75
N TYR A 161 -8.95 6.15 -9.08
CA TYR A 161 -8.53 7.27 -9.92
C TYR A 161 -9.24 7.24 -11.27
N TRP A 162 -9.33 6.07 -11.91
CA TRP A 162 -10.05 5.89 -13.17
C TRP A 162 -11.57 6.06 -13.04
N LEU A 163 -12.11 5.97 -11.83
CA LEU A 163 -13.51 6.27 -11.53
C LEU A 163 -13.75 7.74 -11.16
N GLY A 164 -12.70 8.56 -11.14
CA GLY A 164 -12.77 10.00 -10.85
C GLY A 164 -12.32 10.38 -9.44
N PHE A 165 -11.76 9.48 -8.64
CA PHE A 165 -11.09 9.84 -7.38
C PHE A 165 -9.68 10.34 -7.66
N THR A 166 -9.61 11.57 -8.17
CA THR A 166 -8.38 12.28 -8.58
C THR A 166 -8.00 13.37 -7.57
N GLU A 167 -6.91 14.09 -7.83
CA GLU A 167 -6.41 15.18 -6.96
C GLU A 167 -7.45 16.28 -6.68
N ASP A 168 -8.19 16.67 -7.71
CA ASP A 168 -9.29 17.64 -7.58
C ASP A 168 -10.50 17.08 -6.81
N ASN A 169 -10.59 15.75 -6.74
CA ASN A 169 -11.67 15.03 -6.06
C ASN A 169 -11.16 14.32 -4.81
N TYR A 170 -10.16 14.91 -4.14
CA TYR A 170 -9.75 14.56 -2.79
C TYR A 170 -9.17 13.15 -2.66
N ASN A 171 -8.43 12.68 -3.68
CA ASN A 171 -7.76 11.40 -3.58
C ASN A 171 -6.61 11.42 -2.57
N MET A 172 -6.21 10.23 -2.11
CA MET A 172 -5.19 10.06 -1.08
C MET A 172 -3.81 9.97 -1.72
N GLN A 173 -3.00 11.02 -1.62
CA GLN A 173 -1.64 11.01 -2.16
C GLN A 173 -0.69 12.06 -1.56
N ASP A 174 0.59 11.70 -1.50
CA ASP A 174 1.63 12.54 -0.94
C ASP A 174 1.92 13.79 -1.79
N SER A 175 2.01 13.67 -3.11
CA SER A 175 2.19 14.80 -4.02
C SER A 175 1.11 14.87 -5.09
N ASN A 176 0.55 16.07 -5.28
CA ASN A 176 -0.45 16.37 -6.31
C ASN A 176 0.12 16.81 -7.65
N PHE A 177 1.45 16.85 -7.81
CA PHE A 177 2.11 17.24 -9.06
C PHE A 177 1.66 18.60 -9.62
N GLY A 178 1.13 19.47 -8.76
CA GLY A 178 0.53 20.74 -9.15
C GLY A 178 -0.82 20.65 -9.88
N ASN A 179 -1.44 19.46 -10.00
CA ASN A 179 -2.75 19.29 -10.66
C ASN A 179 -3.88 20.03 -9.94
N ARG A 180 -3.71 20.30 -8.65
CA ARG A 180 -4.54 21.22 -7.87
C ARG A 180 -3.73 22.46 -7.50
N ALA A 181 -3.48 23.34 -8.48
CA ALA A 181 -2.88 24.66 -8.27
C ALA A 181 -3.91 25.61 -7.64
N GLY A 182 -4.21 25.35 -6.37
CA GLY A 182 -5.12 26.09 -5.53
C GLY A 182 -4.91 25.62 -4.10
N GLY A 183 -3.81 26.07 -3.48
CA GLY A 183 -3.83 26.20 -2.02
C GLY A 183 -5.11 26.94 -1.65
N GLY A 184 -5.86 26.44 -0.67
CA GLY A 184 -7.19 26.93 -0.37
C GLY A 184 -7.23 28.45 -0.32
N THR A 185 -7.96 29.09 -1.23
CA THR A 185 -8.17 30.55 -1.23
C THR A 185 -9.37 30.98 -0.39
N ALA A 186 -9.99 30.05 0.36
CA ALA A 186 -10.73 30.41 1.55
C ALA A 186 -9.72 30.66 2.68
N SER A 187 -9.28 31.92 2.82
CA SER A 187 -8.57 32.49 3.99
C SER A 187 -8.01 31.46 4.98
N GLY A 188 -6.89 30.79 4.66
CA GLY A 188 -6.05 30.08 5.65
C GLY A 188 -5.75 28.58 5.50
N VAL A 189 -6.07 27.87 4.39
CA VAL A 189 -5.74 26.43 4.27
C VAL A 189 -4.63 26.14 3.25
N THR A 190 -3.44 25.84 3.77
CA THR A 190 -2.36 25.11 3.07
C THR A 190 -2.51 23.61 3.41
N GLY A 191 -2.85 22.73 2.45
CA GLY A 191 -2.89 21.27 2.72
C GLY A 191 -4.00 20.50 2.00
N SER A 192 -3.81 20.17 0.73
CA SER A 192 -4.67 19.24 -0.04
C SER A 192 -3.85 18.09 -0.66
N GLU A 193 -2.62 17.90 -0.19
CA GLU A 193 -1.70 16.82 -0.54
C GLU A 193 -0.96 16.41 0.75
N GLY A 194 -0.17 15.35 0.71
CA GLY A 194 0.51 14.83 1.90
C GLY A 194 -0.39 13.89 2.71
N ASP A 195 -1.41 13.33 2.06
CA ASP A 195 -2.43 12.46 2.64
C ASP A 195 -2.49 11.08 1.99
N PRO A 196 -1.35 10.37 1.82
CA PRO A 196 -1.38 8.99 1.35
C PRO A 196 -2.18 8.10 2.31
N GLU A 197 -2.70 7.00 1.79
CA GLU A 197 -3.35 5.98 2.61
C GLU A 197 -2.33 5.31 3.55
N ILE A 198 -2.53 5.43 4.87
CA ILE A 198 -1.71 4.75 5.89
C ILE A 198 -2.31 3.40 6.21
N GLY A 199 -1.65 2.33 5.79
CA GLY A 199 -2.05 0.95 6.07
C GLY A 199 -1.32 0.31 7.23
N ASN A 200 -2.05 -0.02 8.29
CA ASN A 200 -1.53 -0.75 9.44
C ASN A 200 -1.79 -2.26 9.29
N ALA A 201 -0.74 -3.01 8.98
CA ALA A 201 -0.76 -4.47 8.87
C ALA A 201 -0.74 -5.11 10.26
N GLN A 202 -1.63 -6.10 10.46
CA GLN A 202 -1.76 -6.85 11.71
C GLN A 202 -1.96 -5.94 12.93
N ALA A 203 -2.78 -4.91 12.77
CA ALA A 203 -2.99 -3.91 13.80
C ALA A 203 -3.55 -4.53 15.10
N GLY A 204 -3.00 -4.17 16.26
CA GLY A 204 -3.34 -4.82 17.54
C GLY A 204 -3.02 -6.32 17.58
N GLY A 205 -2.18 -6.81 16.66
CA GLY A 205 -1.80 -8.21 16.53
C GLY A 205 -1.18 -8.78 17.80
N GLY A 206 -0.21 -8.11 18.40
CA GLY A 206 0.53 -8.65 19.55
C GLY A 206 -0.26 -8.66 20.85
N ASP A 207 -1.17 -7.70 21.03
CA ASP A 207 -1.86 -7.46 22.30
C ASP A 207 -3.39 -7.72 22.25
N GLY A 208 -3.93 -7.94 21.04
CA GLY A 208 -5.37 -8.08 20.81
C GLY A 208 -6.11 -6.74 20.66
N GLY A 209 -5.40 -5.61 20.68
CA GLY A 209 -5.97 -4.26 20.75
C GLY A 209 -6.43 -3.89 22.16
N ASN A 210 -5.61 -4.16 23.17
CA ASN A 210 -5.90 -3.85 24.58
C ASN A 210 -6.09 -2.34 24.77
N PRO A 211 -7.02 -1.89 25.64
CA PRO A 211 -7.89 -2.68 26.54
C PRO A 211 -9.22 -3.11 25.95
N ASP A 212 -9.61 -2.55 24.81
CA ASP A 212 -10.96 -2.75 24.26
C ASP A 212 -11.08 -4.04 23.42
N PHE A 213 -9.96 -4.71 23.17
CA PHE A 213 -9.83 -5.96 22.41
C PHE A 213 -10.43 -5.89 20.99
N LEU A 214 -10.28 -4.72 20.35
CA LEU A 214 -10.81 -4.44 19.02
C LEU A 214 -9.89 -4.91 17.87
N GLY A 215 -8.68 -5.38 18.18
CA GLY A 215 -7.62 -5.71 17.21
C GLY A 215 -7.73 -7.11 16.57
N ARG A 216 -8.95 -7.66 16.44
CA ARG A 216 -9.22 -8.99 15.88
C ARG A 216 -10.50 -9.02 15.06
N ASN A 217 -10.58 -9.93 14.09
CA ASN A 217 -11.82 -10.30 13.39
C ASN A 217 -12.58 -9.14 12.76
N ASN A 218 -11.85 -8.10 12.35
CA ASN A 218 -12.43 -6.88 11.78
C ASN A 218 -11.39 -6.16 10.93
N ALA A 219 -11.80 -5.04 10.35
CA ALA A 219 -10.92 -4.01 9.80
C ALA A 219 -11.65 -2.67 9.90
N ASN A 220 -10.92 -1.56 9.90
CA ASN A 220 -11.55 -0.24 9.81
C ASN A 220 -10.69 0.75 9.03
N GLN A 221 -11.32 1.87 8.70
CA GLN A 221 -10.69 3.00 8.05
C GLN A 221 -11.18 4.29 8.70
N PHE A 222 -10.23 5.16 9.04
CA PHE A 222 -10.46 6.53 9.47
C PHE A 222 -10.16 7.48 8.32
N THR A 223 -11.20 8.10 7.77
CA THR A 223 -11.10 9.10 6.69
C THR A 223 -11.14 10.51 7.27
N ALA A 224 -10.04 11.24 7.13
CA ALA A 224 -9.94 12.63 7.55
C ALA A 224 -10.36 13.60 6.43
N ASN A 225 -10.25 14.90 6.70
CA ASN A 225 -10.32 15.90 5.63
C ASN A 225 -9.10 15.81 4.71
N ASP A 226 -9.26 16.29 3.48
CA ASP A 226 -8.19 16.48 2.49
C ASP A 226 -6.90 17.05 3.09
N GLY A 227 -5.75 16.54 2.66
CA GLY A 227 -4.44 16.90 3.19
C GLY A 227 -4.11 16.30 4.56
N VAL A 228 -4.99 15.48 5.13
CA VAL A 228 -4.71 14.67 6.32
C VAL A 228 -4.77 13.18 5.94
N PRO A 229 -3.69 12.40 6.15
CA PRO A 229 -3.67 10.99 5.83
C PRO A 229 -4.86 10.22 6.42
N THR A 230 -5.46 9.39 5.58
CA THR A 230 -6.42 8.36 6.00
C THR A 230 -5.66 7.17 6.58
N ILE A 231 -6.25 6.50 7.56
CA ILE A 231 -5.62 5.35 8.24
C ILE A 231 -6.53 4.13 8.13
N THR A 232 -6.04 3.05 7.55
CA THR A 232 -6.65 1.72 7.57
C THR A 232 -5.96 0.81 8.59
N ASN A 233 -6.76 0.05 9.34
CA ASN A 233 -6.28 -0.96 10.26
C ASN A 233 -6.76 -2.35 9.83
N MET A 234 -5.82 -3.23 9.52
CA MET A 234 -6.10 -4.61 9.11
C MET A 234 -5.77 -5.56 10.26
N TYR A 235 -6.78 -6.22 10.81
CA TYR A 235 -6.63 -7.10 11.97
C TYR A 235 -6.45 -8.57 11.59
N LEU A 236 -5.88 -9.34 12.51
CA LEU A 236 -5.81 -10.78 12.37
C LEU A 236 -7.18 -11.42 12.63
N TRP A 237 -7.50 -12.45 11.85
CA TRP A 237 -8.68 -13.29 12.06
C TRP A 237 -8.34 -14.49 12.93
N GLN A 238 -9.14 -14.77 13.95
CA GLN A 238 -9.03 -15.94 14.80
C GLN A 238 -10.42 -16.48 15.16
N PRO A 239 -10.59 -17.80 15.29
CA PRO A 239 -11.85 -18.38 15.77
C PRO A 239 -12.22 -17.79 17.13
N ILE A 240 -13.49 -17.44 17.31
CA ILE A 240 -14.03 -17.08 18.63
C ILE A 240 -14.36 -18.40 19.33
N PRO A 241 -13.78 -18.73 20.50
CA PRO A 241 -14.18 -19.91 21.24
C PRO A 241 -15.68 -19.82 21.55
N ASN A 242 -16.46 -20.81 21.08
CA ASN A 242 -17.91 -21.01 21.28
C ASN A 242 -18.88 -20.54 20.17
N SER A 243 -18.48 -20.53 18.89
CA SER A 243 -19.42 -20.54 17.75
C SER A 243 -19.39 -21.86 17.00
#